data_AF-A0A969EPP2-F1
#
_entry.id   AF-A0A969EPP2-F1
#
_cell.length_a   1.000
_cell.length_b   1.000
_cell.length_c   1.000
_cell.angle_alpha   90.00
_cell.angle_beta   90.00
_cell.angle_gamma   90.00
#
_symmetry.space_group_name_H-M   'P 1'
#
loop_
_entity.id
_entity.type
_entity.pdbx_description
1 polymer ?
#
loop_
_entity_poly.entity_id
_entity_poly.type
_entity_poly.pdbx_seq_one_letter_code
_entity_poly.pdbx_strand_id
1 'polypeptide(L)'
;MTIFQAFLEAIESLAGNKLRSGLTILGIVIGVGAVIAMLSIGRGGGGIDHRLDSGHRHQSSIRFPRGADDSVRNPKPLTLGDADALAEPFAAPSVSGVAPILQGSGEVTFGGESTNTQITGVTPGYATVRNYNVTEGEFINEGHILGRASVVVLGPDVADALFGRTEAVVGETIRVEGQPFRVIGVLVAKGGGGFGPSEDDQIMVPL
;
A
#
# COMPACT_ATOMS: atom_id res chain seq x y z
N MET A 1 -59.14 -20.62 -32.24
CA MET A 1 -58.96 -20.07 -30.88
C MET A 1 -57.86 -19.03 -30.95
N THR A 2 -58.20 -17.77 -30.67
CA THR A 2 -57.25 -16.65 -30.86
C THR A 2 -56.33 -16.54 -29.65
N ILE A 3 -55.04 -16.29 -29.87
CA ILE A 3 -54.03 -16.13 -28.80
C ILE A 3 -54.46 -15.07 -27.78
N PHE A 4 -55.20 -14.05 -28.24
CA PHE A 4 -55.76 -13.00 -27.39
C PHE A 4 -56.81 -13.51 -26.40
N GLN A 5 -57.68 -14.43 -26.82
CA GLN A 5 -58.68 -15.05 -25.94
C GLN A 5 -58.03 -15.96 -24.90
N ALA A 6 -57.02 -16.75 -25.30
CA ALA A 6 -56.29 -17.61 -24.37
C ALA A 6 -55.54 -16.81 -23.28
N PHE A 7 -55.01 -15.63 -23.64
CA PHE A 7 -54.38 -14.72 -22.68
C PHE A 7 -55.39 -14.12 -21.70
N LEU A 8 -56.57 -13.72 -22.18
CA LEU A 8 -57.64 -13.20 -21.33
C LEU A 8 -58.17 -14.26 -20.35
N GLU A 9 -58.40 -15.48 -20.84
CA GLU A 9 -58.80 -16.63 -19.99
C GLU A 9 -57.73 -16.97 -18.96
N ALA A 10 -56.44 -16.88 -19.30
CA ALA A 10 -55.36 -17.11 -18.35
C ALA A 10 -55.34 -16.08 -17.21
N ILE A 11 -55.59 -14.79 -17.50
CA ILE A 11 -55.68 -13.74 -16.48
C ILE A 11 -56.90 -13.97 -15.57
N GLU A 12 -58.05 -14.33 -16.15
CA GLU A 12 -59.27 -14.62 -15.39
C GLU A 12 -59.09 -15.84 -14.49
N SER A 13 -58.44 -16.90 -15.00
CA SER A 13 -58.07 -18.09 -14.23
C SER A 13 -57.11 -17.76 -13.08
N LEU A 14 -56.12 -16.87 -13.32
CA LEU A 14 -55.17 -16.42 -12.30
C LEU A 14 -55.86 -15.59 -11.20
N ALA A 15 -56.84 -14.76 -11.58
CA ALA A 15 -57.67 -13.96 -10.68
C ALA A 15 -58.71 -14.79 -9.91
N GLY A 16 -59.11 -15.94 -10.44
CA GLY A 16 -59.98 -16.91 -9.77
C GLY A 16 -59.34 -17.60 -8.57
N ASN A 17 -58.01 -17.78 -8.58
CA ASN A 17 -57.27 -18.43 -7.49
C ASN A 17 -56.15 -17.56 -6.91
N LYS A 18 -56.54 -16.38 -6.41
CA LYS A 18 -55.64 -15.31 -5.94
C LYS A 18 -54.56 -15.77 -4.95
N LEU A 19 -54.91 -16.67 -4.02
CA LEU A 19 -53.97 -17.18 -3.00
C LEU A 19 -52.88 -18.05 -3.61
N ARG A 20 -53.26 -18.99 -4.49
CA ARG A 20 -52.29 -19.88 -5.15
C ARG A 20 -51.38 -19.10 -6.09
N SER A 21 -51.97 -18.24 -6.91
CA SER A 21 -51.24 -17.40 -7.87
C SER A 21 -50.33 -16.40 -7.17
N GLY A 22 -50.77 -15.80 -6.06
CA GLY A 22 -49.94 -14.90 -5.27
C GLY A 22 -48.75 -15.61 -4.63
N LEU A 23 -48.96 -16.81 -4.07
CA LEU A 23 -47.90 -17.57 -3.41
C LEU A 23 -46.84 -18.07 -4.39
N THR A 24 -47.22 -18.45 -5.61
CA THR A 24 -46.27 -18.89 -6.65
C THR A 24 -45.43 -17.73 -7.18
N ILE A 25 -46.03 -16.57 -7.41
CA ILE A 25 -45.32 -15.36 -7.83
C ILE A 25 -44.35 -14.91 -6.72
N LEU A 26 -44.80 -14.92 -5.46
CA LEU A 26 -43.96 -14.56 -4.32
C LEU A 26 -42.73 -15.46 -4.20
N GLY A 27 -42.89 -16.78 -4.38
CA GLY A 27 -41.78 -17.73 -4.37
C GLY A 27 -40.73 -17.44 -5.45
N ILE A 28 -41.17 -17.09 -6.66
CA ILE A 28 -40.26 -16.74 -7.77
C ILE A 28 -39.52 -15.44 -7.46
N VAL A 29 -40.21 -14.41 -6.95
CA VAL A 29 -39.61 -13.11 -6.63
C VAL A 29 -38.55 -13.25 -5.54
N ILE A 30 -38.83 -13.99 -4.47
CA ILE A 30 -37.86 -14.22 -3.38
C ILE A 30 -36.68 -15.06 -3.89
N GLY A 31 -36.93 -16.11 -4.67
CA GLY A 31 -35.88 -16.98 -5.22
C GLY A 31 -34.91 -16.24 -6.13
N VAL A 32 -35.43 -15.45 -7.09
CA VAL A 32 -34.60 -14.65 -8.00
C VAL A 32 -33.89 -13.53 -7.23
N GLY A 33 -34.56 -12.88 -6.28
CA GLY A 33 -33.96 -11.85 -5.44
C GLY A 33 -32.77 -12.36 -4.62
N ALA A 34 -32.88 -13.54 -4.01
CA ALA A 34 -31.81 -14.16 -3.24
C ALA A 34 -30.58 -14.51 -4.12
N VAL A 35 -30.79 -15.01 -5.33
CA VAL A 35 -29.70 -15.33 -6.26
C VAL A 35 -28.98 -14.06 -6.73
N ILE A 36 -29.73 -13.00 -7.07
CA ILE A 36 -29.14 -11.71 -7.48
C ILE A 36 -28.35 -11.10 -6.31
N ALA A 37 -28.88 -11.13 -5.08
CA ALA A 37 -28.19 -10.64 -3.90
C ALA A 37 -26.92 -11.44 -3.58
N MET A 38 -26.96 -12.77 -3.70
CA MET A 38 -25.78 -13.61 -3.52
C MET A 38 -24.71 -13.29 -4.58
N LEU A 39 -25.11 -13.13 -5.84
CA LEU A 39 -24.19 -12.79 -6.93
C LEU A 39 -23.62 -11.37 -6.80
N SER A 40 -24.39 -10.40 -6.30
CA SER A 40 -23.91 -9.05 -6.08
C SER A 40 -22.92 -8.98 -4.92
N ILE A 41 -23.16 -9.73 -3.83
CA ILE A 41 -22.20 -9.88 -2.73
C ILE A 41 -20.95 -10.62 -3.21
N GLY A 42 -21.12 -11.70 -3.96
CA GLY A 42 -20.01 -12.50 -4.50
C GLY A 42 -19.13 -11.74 -5.50
N ARG A 43 -19.71 -10.86 -6.33
CA ARG A 43 -18.95 -9.99 -7.25
C ARG A 43 -18.45 -8.71 -6.59
N GLY A 44 -19.14 -8.21 -5.56
CA GLY A 44 -18.74 -7.01 -4.82
C GLY A 44 -17.41 -7.17 -4.07
N GLY A 45 -17.05 -8.41 -3.70
CA GLY A 45 -15.74 -8.73 -3.12
C GLY A 45 -14.56 -8.71 -4.10
N GLY A 46 -14.80 -8.80 -5.41
CA GLY A 46 -13.74 -8.82 -6.43
C GLY A 46 -13.00 -7.48 -6.60
N GLY A 47 -13.52 -6.39 -6.00
CA GLY A 47 -12.80 -5.11 -5.92
C GLY A 47 -11.62 -5.13 -4.93
N ILE A 48 -11.48 -6.18 -4.11
CA ILE A 48 -10.35 -6.36 -3.21
C ILE A 48 -9.10 -6.79 -3.99
N ASP A 49 -9.26 -7.54 -5.09
CA ASP A 49 -8.14 -8.02 -5.90
C ASP A 49 -7.34 -6.86 -6.53
N HIS A 50 -8.00 -5.80 -7.00
CA HIS A 50 -7.30 -4.63 -7.56
C HIS A 50 -6.54 -3.81 -6.51
N ARG A 51 -6.93 -3.88 -5.23
CA ARG A 51 -6.17 -3.25 -4.12
C ARG A 51 -4.97 -4.10 -3.70
N LEU A 52 -5.02 -5.42 -3.92
CA LEU A 52 -3.92 -6.34 -3.63
C LEU A 52 -2.91 -6.44 -4.78
N ASP A 53 -3.38 -6.34 -6.04
CA ASP A 53 -2.57 -6.52 -7.24
C ASP A 53 -1.59 -5.36 -7.52
N SER A 54 -1.89 -4.17 -6.99
CA SER A 54 -1.15 -2.93 -7.26
C SER A 54 0.00 -2.67 -6.28
N GLY A 55 0.08 -3.39 -5.15
CA GLY A 55 1.07 -3.10 -4.10
C GLY A 55 2.07 -4.20 -3.74
N HIS A 56 1.72 -5.49 -3.83
CA HIS A 56 2.37 -6.46 -2.93
C HIS A 56 2.70 -7.86 -3.49
N ARG A 57 2.46 -8.13 -4.78
CA ARG A 57 2.39 -9.53 -5.26
C ARG A 57 3.66 -10.37 -5.13
N HIS A 58 4.87 -9.78 -5.07
CA HIS A 58 6.12 -10.56 -4.98
C HIS A 58 7.17 -9.91 -4.08
N GLN A 59 6.75 -9.34 -2.95
CA GLN A 59 7.70 -8.74 -2.02
C GLN A 59 7.96 -9.66 -0.82
N SER A 60 9.11 -10.34 -0.83
CA SER A 60 9.65 -10.98 0.37
C SER A 60 10.49 -9.97 1.15
N SER A 61 10.02 -9.59 2.35
CA SER A 61 10.85 -8.83 3.29
C SER A 61 11.54 -9.80 4.23
N ILE A 62 12.88 -9.80 4.22
CA ILE A 62 13.68 -10.54 5.20
C ILE A 62 14.03 -9.54 6.30
N ARG A 63 13.27 -9.59 7.40
CA ARG A 63 13.55 -8.78 8.60
C ARG A 63 14.20 -9.70 9.63
N PHE A 64 15.42 -9.38 10.05
CA PHE A 64 16.00 -9.98 11.24
C PHE A 64 15.56 -9.14 12.44
N PRO A 65 14.66 -9.64 13.30
CA PRO A 65 14.33 -8.93 14.52
C PRO A 65 15.59 -8.78 15.36
N ARG A 66 15.98 -7.54 15.63
CA ARG A 66 17.03 -7.25 16.60
C ARG A 66 16.48 -7.60 17.98
N GLY A 67 16.88 -8.75 18.51
CA GLY A 67 16.78 -9.09 19.93
C GLY A 67 15.38 -9.41 20.46
N ALA A 68 14.75 -10.49 19.99
CA ALA A 68 13.63 -11.10 20.72
C ALA A 68 14.07 -12.23 21.66
N ASP A 69 15.34 -12.65 21.61
CA ASP A 69 15.84 -13.78 22.38
C ASP A 69 17.29 -13.54 22.83
N ASP A 70 17.48 -13.25 24.12
CA ASP A 70 18.79 -13.08 24.78
C ASP A 70 19.65 -14.36 24.76
N SER A 71 19.14 -15.46 24.20
CA SER A 71 19.85 -16.74 24.08
C SER A 71 20.83 -16.81 22.89
N VAL A 72 20.81 -15.85 21.96
CA VAL A 72 21.70 -15.86 20.77
C VAL A 72 23.07 -15.28 21.13
N ARG A 73 24.02 -16.15 21.48
CA ARG A 73 25.41 -15.80 21.83
C ARG A 73 26.26 -15.18 20.71
N ASN A 74 25.81 -15.22 19.46
CA ASN A 74 26.53 -14.64 18.32
C ASN A 74 25.56 -14.23 17.20
N PRO A 75 24.82 -13.11 17.36
CA PRO A 75 23.95 -12.62 16.30
C PRO A 75 24.82 -12.24 15.10
N LYS A 76 24.66 -12.93 13.97
CA LYS A 76 25.26 -12.53 12.70
C LYS A 76 24.36 -11.44 12.10
N PRO A 77 24.77 -10.16 12.09
CA PRO A 77 23.98 -9.13 11.44
C PRO A 77 23.96 -9.37 9.94
N LEU A 78 22.89 -8.97 9.27
CA LEU A 78 22.90 -8.82 7.82
C LEU A 78 23.96 -7.81 7.43
N THR A 79 24.79 -8.18 6.47
CA THR A 79 25.80 -7.32 5.89
C THR A 79 25.36 -6.84 4.51
N LEU A 80 25.94 -5.72 4.05
CA LEU A 80 25.71 -5.26 2.68
C LEU A 80 26.16 -6.31 1.65
N GLY A 81 27.21 -7.10 1.97
CA GLY A 81 27.65 -8.20 1.11
C GLY A 81 26.61 -9.31 0.93
N ASP A 82 25.72 -9.53 1.91
CA ASP A 82 24.60 -10.48 1.75
C ASP A 82 23.55 -9.92 0.78
N ALA A 83 23.32 -8.61 0.78
CA ALA A 83 22.42 -7.96 -0.16
C ALA A 83 23.00 -7.98 -1.58
N ASP A 84 24.30 -7.73 -1.73
CA ASP A 84 25.00 -7.79 -3.02
C ASP A 84 24.97 -9.21 -3.60
N ALA A 85 25.22 -10.23 -2.77
CA ALA A 85 25.14 -11.63 -3.19
C ALA A 85 23.74 -12.04 -3.65
N LEU A 86 22.68 -11.48 -3.05
CA LEU A 86 21.30 -11.73 -3.49
C LEU A 86 20.91 -10.91 -4.73
N ALA A 87 21.58 -9.79 -4.97
CA ALA A 87 21.39 -8.96 -6.16
C ALA A 87 22.03 -9.58 -7.41
N GLU A 88 23.01 -10.48 -7.25
CA GLU A 88 23.63 -11.20 -8.36
C GLU A 88 22.64 -12.14 -9.05
N PRO A 89 22.35 -11.94 -10.36
CA PRO A 89 21.36 -12.75 -11.09
C PRO A 89 21.70 -14.24 -11.16
N PHE A 90 22.98 -14.59 -11.03
CA PHE A 90 23.46 -15.97 -11.02
C PHE A 90 23.21 -16.69 -9.68
N ALA A 91 23.21 -15.94 -8.58
CA ALA A 91 22.97 -16.50 -7.25
C ALA A 91 21.47 -16.67 -6.96
N ALA A 92 20.62 -15.78 -7.48
CA ALA A 92 19.17 -15.82 -7.27
C ALA A 92 18.38 -15.43 -8.54
N PRO A 93 18.20 -16.34 -9.51
CA PRO A 93 17.52 -16.04 -10.78
C PRO A 93 16.03 -15.68 -10.64
N SER A 94 15.41 -15.98 -9.49
CA SER A 94 14.02 -15.65 -9.19
C SER A 94 13.83 -14.27 -8.55
N VAL A 95 14.91 -13.56 -8.21
CA VAL A 95 14.85 -12.26 -7.53
C VAL A 95 15.00 -11.14 -8.57
N SER A 96 13.99 -10.29 -8.68
CA SER A 96 14.00 -9.17 -9.64
C SER A 96 14.78 -7.95 -9.12
N GLY A 97 14.92 -7.81 -7.80
CA GLY A 97 15.66 -6.71 -7.19
C GLY A 97 15.80 -6.89 -5.69
N VAL A 98 16.91 -6.40 -5.16
CA VAL A 98 17.22 -6.40 -3.73
C VAL A 98 17.44 -4.96 -3.31
N ALA A 99 16.81 -4.56 -2.20
CA ALA A 99 16.98 -3.24 -1.63
C ALA A 99 17.23 -3.39 -0.12
N PRO A 100 18.49 -3.28 0.34
CA PRO A 100 18.77 -3.26 1.77
C PRO A 100 18.18 -2.00 2.38
N ILE A 101 17.65 -2.15 3.61
CA ILE A 101 17.12 -1.04 4.39
C ILE A 101 17.67 -1.06 5.81
N LEU A 102 17.82 0.14 6.38
CA LEU A 102 18.05 0.33 7.80
C LEU A 102 16.89 1.13 8.37
N GLN A 103 16.23 0.63 9.40
CA GLN A 103 15.10 1.32 10.02
C GLN A 103 15.45 1.78 11.44
N GLY A 104 15.13 3.03 11.74
CA GLY A 104 15.15 3.63 13.06
C GLY A 104 13.99 4.60 13.23
N SER A 105 13.69 5.03 14.43
CA SER A 105 12.73 6.11 14.71
C SER A 105 13.50 7.32 15.23
N GLY A 106 13.07 8.52 14.88
CA GLY A 106 13.72 9.73 15.37
C GLY A 106 12.89 10.98 15.15
N GLU A 107 13.27 12.05 15.84
CA GLU A 107 12.60 13.33 15.76
C GLU A 107 13.07 14.12 14.54
N VAL A 108 12.09 14.64 13.80
CA VAL A 108 12.28 15.52 12.65
C VAL A 108 11.68 16.87 12.97
N THR A 109 12.47 17.93 12.76
CA THR A 109 12.09 19.30 13.11
C THR A 109 12.26 20.24 11.91
N PHE A 110 11.32 21.17 11.77
CA PHE A 110 11.36 22.23 10.77
C PHE A 110 10.62 23.48 11.27
N GLY A 111 11.22 24.67 11.15
CA GLY A 111 10.53 25.94 11.41
C GLY A 111 9.95 26.16 12.82
N GLY A 112 10.19 25.26 13.77
CA GLY A 112 9.57 25.25 15.11
C GLY A 112 8.55 24.14 15.34
N GLU A 113 8.19 23.39 14.30
CA GLU A 113 7.36 22.20 14.36
C GLU A 113 8.24 20.94 14.47
N SER A 114 7.78 19.96 15.26
CA SER A 114 8.46 18.68 15.39
C SER A 114 7.50 17.50 15.29
N THR A 115 7.96 16.46 14.63
CA THR A 115 7.25 15.19 14.51
C THR A 115 8.22 14.03 14.70
N ASN A 116 7.74 12.95 15.31
CA ASN A 116 8.52 11.72 15.45
C ASN A 116 8.04 10.74 14.39
N THR A 117 8.96 10.30 13.53
CA THR A 117 8.62 9.48 12.36
C THR A 117 9.64 8.37 12.16
N GLN A 118 9.31 7.40 11.30
CA GLN A 118 10.19 6.31 10.97
C GLN A 118 11.27 6.78 9.97
N ILE A 119 12.53 6.73 10.38
CA ILE A 119 13.69 6.96 9.53
C ILE A 119 14.08 5.65 8.85
N THR A 120 14.01 5.63 7.52
CA THR A 120 14.41 4.48 6.72
C THR A 120 15.59 4.84 5.82
N GLY A 121 16.75 4.26 6.09
CA GLY A 121 17.88 4.24 5.17
C GLY A 121 17.58 3.33 3.99
N VAL A 122 17.63 3.84 2.76
CA VAL A 122 17.24 3.12 1.54
C VAL A 122 18.29 3.24 0.44
N THR A 123 18.24 2.28 -0.48
CA THR A 123 18.96 2.32 -1.76
C THR A 123 18.06 2.81 -2.89
N PRO A 124 18.59 3.31 -4.02
CA PRO A 124 17.79 3.75 -5.17
C PRO A 124 16.82 2.68 -5.67
N GLY A 125 17.24 1.41 -5.64
CA GLY A 125 16.42 0.26 -6.01
C GLY A 125 15.18 0.07 -5.12
N TYR A 126 15.14 0.69 -3.94
CA TYR A 126 14.00 0.59 -3.03
C TYR A 126 12.70 1.16 -3.63
N ALA A 127 12.78 2.28 -4.37
CA ALA A 127 11.60 2.84 -5.03
C ALA A 127 11.01 1.86 -6.06
N THR A 128 11.86 1.19 -6.84
CA THR A 128 11.43 0.19 -7.83
C THR A 128 10.87 -1.06 -7.16
N VAL A 129 11.55 -1.58 -6.13
CA VAL A 129 11.15 -2.81 -5.41
C VAL A 129 9.82 -2.62 -4.67
N ARG A 130 9.59 -1.45 -4.07
CA ARG A 130 8.35 -1.12 -3.35
C ARG A 130 7.32 -0.39 -4.21
N ASN A 131 7.61 -0.13 -5.48
CA ASN A 131 6.75 0.66 -6.37
C ASN A 131 6.34 2.02 -5.75
N TYR A 132 7.30 2.77 -5.19
CA TYR A 132 7.06 4.13 -4.71
C TYR A 132 7.13 5.11 -5.88
N ASN A 133 6.10 5.97 -5.96
CA ASN A 133 6.10 7.11 -6.87
C ASN A 133 6.38 8.38 -6.09
N VAL A 134 7.01 9.34 -6.75
CA VAL A 134 7.34 10.65 -6.19
C VAL A 134 6.32 11.66 -6.73
N THR A 135 5.65 12.38 -5.83
CA THR A 135 4.71 13.46 -6.17
C THR A 135 5.46 14.67 -6.71
N GLU A 136 6.56 15.02 -6.07
CA GLU A 136 7.37 16.18 -6.41
C GLU A 136 8.85 15.90 -6.16
N GLY A 137 9.71 16.39 -7.05
CA GLY A 137 11.16 16.26 -6.95
C GLY A 137 11.70 14.95 -7.52
N GLU A 138 12.73 14.40 -6.89
CA GLU A 138 13.37 13.16 -7.31
C GLU A 138 13.57 12.20 -6.14
N PHE A 139 13.64 10.90 -6.46
CA PHE A 139 14.02 9.89 -5.48
C PHE A 139 15.54 9.85 -5.28
N ILE A 140 16.00 9.15 -4.24
CA ILE A 140 17.43 8.93 -3.97
C ILE A 140 18.07 8.18 -5.14
N ASN A 141 19.19 8.71 -5.64
CA ASN A 141 19.94 8.15 -6.76
C ASN A 141 21.35 7.70 -6.31
N GLU A 142 22.06 6.94 -7.16
CA GLU A 142 23.38 6.40 -6.82
C GLU A 142 24.41 7.48 -6.48
N GLY A 143 24.34 8.63 -7.14
CA GLY A 143 25.19 9.79 -6.83
C GLY A 143 25.01 10.31 -5.40
N HIS A 144 23.81 10.22 -4.83
CA HIS A 144 23.54 10.63 -3.45
C HIS A 144 24.13 9.64 -2.43
N ILE A 145 24.13 8.34 -2.75
CA ILE A 145 24.78 7.33 -1.92
C ILE A 145 26.30 7.49 -1.95
N LEU A 146 26.88 7.54 -3.15
CA LEU A 146 28.34 7.67 -3.31
C LEU A 146 28.88 8.96 -2.70
N GLY A 147 28.12 10.06 -2.85
CA GLY A 147 28.46 11.36 -2.28
C GLY A 147 28.13 11.52 -0.80
N ARG A 148 27.50 10.52 -0.16
CA ARG A 148 26.96 10.62 1.22
C ARG A 148 26.18 11.93 1.43
N ALA A 149 25.37 12.28 0.44
CA ALA A 149 24.65 13.54 0.44
C ALA A 149 23.63 13.54 1.58
N SER A 150 23.57 14.63 2.36
CA SER A 150 22.55 14.81 3.40
C SER A 150 21.22 15.22 2.75
N VAL A 151 20.61 14.29 2.03
CA VAL A 151 19.32 14.45 1.35
C VAL A 151 18.26 13.55 1.97
N VAL A 152 17.00 13.97 1.86
CA VAL A 152 15.86 13.23 2.42
C VAL A 152 14.66 13.30 1.47
N VAL A 153 13.93 12.20 1.41
CA VAL A 153 12.63 12.10 0.74
C VAL A 153 11.56 11.93 1.82
N LEU A 154 10.50 12.73 1.73
CA LEU A 154 9.45 12.77 2.75
C LEU A 154 8.23 11.92 2.35
N GLY A 155 7.68 11.21 3.33
CA GLY A 155 6.33 10.70 3.27
C GLY A 155 5.29 11.84 3.33
N PRO A 156 4.09 11.64 2.77
CA PRO A 156 3.09 12.69 2.69
C PRO A 156 2.56 13.11 4.06
N ASP A 157 2.45 12.19 5.03
CA ASP A 157 2.01 12.52 6.40
C ASP A 157 3.04 13.43 7.10
N VAL A 158 4.33 13.16 6.90
CA VAL A 158 5.44 13.96 7.46
C VAL A 158 5.51 15.33 6.79
N ALA A 159 5.32 15.39 5.47
CA ALA A 159 5.29 16.66 4.75
C ALA A 159 4.13 17.54 5.21
N ASP A 160 2.93 16.97 5.40
CA ASP A 160 1.78 17.70 5.91
C ASP A 160 1.98 18.14 7.37
N ALA A 161 2.54 17.27 8.23
CA ALA A 161 2.82 17.61 9.62
C ALA A 161 3.90 18.69 9.81
N LEU A 162 4.91 18.76 8.93
CA LEU A 162 6.01 19.74 9.08
C LEU A 162 5.79 21.04 8.31
N PHE A 163 5.06 21.00 7.20
CA PHE A 163 4.90 22.15 6.30
C PHE A 163 3.44 22.58 6.10
N GLY A 164 2.46 21.78 6.54
CA GLY A 164 1.03 22.00 6.26
C GLY A 164 0.67 21.92 4.77
N ARG A 165 1.57 21.36 3.95
CA ARG A 165 1.46 21.22 2.50
C ARG A 165 2.36 20.10 2.01
N THR A 166 1.94 19.44 0.93
CA THR A 166 2.71 18.38 0.25
C THR A 166 3.39 18.85 -1.04
N GLU A 167 3.15 20.11 -1.44
CA GLU A 167 3.71 20.74 -2.65
C GLU A 167 4.69 21.87 -2.31
N ALA A 168 5.69 22.10 -3.17
CA ALA A 168 6.75 23.08 -3.03
C ALA A 168 7.62 22.91 -1.75
N VAL A 169 7.82 21.65 -1.34
CA VAL A 169 8.66 21.29 -0.18
C VAL A 169 10.11 20.98 -0.59
N VAL A 170 10.34 20.74 -1.88
CA VAL A 170 11.65 20.40 -2.43
C VAL A 170 12.62 21.59 -2.31
N GLY A 171 13.83 21.31 -1.81
CA GLY A 171 14.88 22.31 -1.60
C GLY A 171 14.95 22.85 -0.17
N GLU A 172 13.91 22.64 0.64
CA GLU A 172 13.91 23.01 2.05
C GLU A 172 14.88 22.15 2.86
N THR A 173 15.36 22.69 3.99
CA THR A 173 16.26 21.95 4.90
C THR A 173 15.54 21.64 6.20
N ILE A 174 15.36 20.35 6.48
CA ILE A 174 14.81 19.85 7.74
C ILE A 174 15.93 19.35 8.63
N ARG A 175 15.68 19.21 9.93
CA ARG A 175 16.66 18.60 10.85
C ARG A 175 16.13 17.28 11.36
N VAL A 176 16.89 16.21 11.11
CA VAL A 176 16.61 14.86 11.62
C VAL A 176 17.62 14.57 12.72
N GLU A 177 17.17 14.31 13.95
CA GLU A 177 18.05 14.11 15.12
C GLU A 177 19.08 15.26 15.29
N GLY A 178 18.68 16.48 14.93
CA GLY A 178 19.53 17.66 14.99
C GLY A 178 20.51 17.86 13.82
N GLN A 179 20.63 16.92 12.87
CA GLN A 179 21.44 17.05 11.66
C GLN A 179 20.62 17.63 10.49
N PRO A 180 21.13 18.62 9.73
CA PRO A 180 20.40 19.18 8.60
C PRO A 180 20.41 18.24 7.38
N PHE A 181 19.23 18.01 6.79
CA PHE A 181 19.02 17.27 5.55
C PHE A 181 18.21 18.12 4.57
N ARG A 182 18.60 18.12 3.30
CA ARG A 182 17.87 18.80 2.23
C ARG A 182 16.79 17.90 1.65
N VAL A 183 15.56 18.39 1.59
CA VAL A 183 14.44 17.70 0.96
C VAL A 183 14.65 17.69 -0.55
N ILE A 184 14.67 16.49 -1.15
CA ILE A 184 14.80 16.32 -2.61
C ILE A 184 13.52 15.82 -3.27
N GLY A 185 12.58 15.28 -2.50
CA GLY A 185 11.30 14.85 -3.02
C GLY A 185 10.28 14.46 -1.95
N VAL A 186 9.03 14.32 -2.40
CA VAL A 186 7.88 13.91 -1.58
C VAL A 186 7.21 12.71 -2.23
N LEU A 187 6.89 11.67 -1.47
CA LEU A 187 6.25 10.46 -1.97
C LEU A 187 4.75 10.67 -2.24
N VAL A 188 4.23 9.92 -3.21
CA VAL A 188 2.78 9.80 -3.44
C VAL A 188 2.17 9.02 -2.29
N ALA A 189 1.11 9.56 -1.70
CA ALA A 189 0.33 8.89 -0.67
C ALA A 189 -0.19 7.56 -1.21
N LYS A 190 0.22 6.46 -0.58
CA LYS A 190 -0.28 5.13 -0.94
C LYS A 190 -1.59 4.82 -0.22
N GLY A 191 -1.95 5.59 0.81
CA GLY A 191 -3.21 5.47 1.51
C GLY A 191 -3.19 4.27 2.44
N GLY A 192 -2.72 4.48 3.66
CA GLY A 192 -2.76 3.51 4.77
C GLY A 192 -4.13 3.35 5.42
N GLY A 193 -5.14 2.90 4.66
CA GLY A 193 -6.47 2.59 5.20
C GLY A 193 -6.55 1.21 5.84
N GLY A 194 -5.91 1.00 7.00
CA GLY A 194 -6.16 -0.20 7.81
C GLY A 194 -5.12 -0.51 8.89
N PHE A 195 -5.51 -0.33 10.17
CA PHE A 195 -4.94 -0.97 11.38
C PHE A 195 -3.46 -1.39 11.34
N GLY A 196 -2.56 -0.45 11.02
CA GLY A 196 -1.11 -0.64 11.04
C GLY A 196 -0.39 0.71 11.06
N PRO A 197 0.91 0.75 11.40
CA PRO A 197 1.70 1.98 11.26
C PRO A 197 1.62 2.47 9.82
N SER A 198 1.34 3.76 9.64
CA SER A 198 1.16 4.38 8.31
C SER A 198 2.45 4.21 7.51
N GLU A 199 2.39 3.58 6.33
CA GLU A 199 3.53 3.60 5.38
C GLU A 199 3.79 5.00 4.83
N ASP A 200 2.85 5.92 5.04
CA ASP A 200 2.92 7.32 4.65
C ASP A 200 3.64 8.18 5.72
N ASP A 201 3.81 7.68 6.96
CA ASP A 201 4.57 8.30 8.06
C ASP A 201 6.01 7.74 8.15
N GLN A 202 6.82 8.08 7.16
CA GLN A 202 8.25 7.77 7.16
C GLN A 202 9.06 8.81 6.40
N ILE A 203 10.34 8.92 6.74
CA ILE A 203 11.34 9.63 5.95
C ILE A 203 12.35 8.64 5.39
N MET A 204 12.81 8.90 4.17
CA MET A 204 13.81 8.08 3.50
C MET A 204 15.10 8.85 3.33
N VAL A 205 16.20 8.25 3.78
CA VAL A 205 17.56 8.81 3.68
C VAL A 205 18.46 7.83 2.92
N PRO A 206 19.50 8.31 2.21
CA PRO A 206 20.45 7.41 1.58
C PRO A 206 21.18 6.56 2.63
N LEU A 207 21.31 5.27 2.36
CA LEU A 207 22.05 4.31 3.19
C LEU A 207 23.56 4.56 3.20
#